data_AF-E6QQ32-F1
#
_entry.id   AF-E6QQ32-F1
#
_cell.length_a   1.000
_cell.length_b   1.000
_cell.length_c   1.000
_cell.angle_alpha   90.00
_cell.angle_beta   90.00
_cell.angle_gamma   90.00
#
_symmetry.space_group_name_H-M   'P 1'
#
loop_
_entity.id
_entity.type
_entity.pdbx_description
1 polymer ?
#
loop_
_entity_poly.entity_id
_entity_poly.type
_entity_poly.pdbx_seq_one_letter_code
_entity_poly.pdbx_strand_id
1 'polypeptide(L)'
;MFLSGYFVPSGNLARQSIESLAFASLLPFPATGAYKKWKAGHADEYKAVGNLARNAKHTGMIKDNVHNLSEQAKWFDQFSHASRIGLATIFLPPNDEYPEGVWNVGAVFVEDYLEQYRKEMSNRISLTDLLSNAIAGTHAALIEKKLIDLPDGVAQIV
;
A
#
# COMPACT_ATOMS: atom_id res chain seq x y z
N MET A 1 19.91 -9.41 -6.40
CA MET A 1 18.46 -9.31 -6.67
C MET A 1 17.65 -8.93 -5.43
N PHE A 2 17.80 -9.60 -4.28
CA PHE A 2 17.15 -9.21 -3.01
C PHE A 2 17.89 -8.14 -2.18
N LEU A 3 19.16 -7.87 -2.50
CA LEU A 3 20.08 -7.12 -1.63
C LEU A 3 20.23 -5.63 -1.93
N SER A 4 19.64 -5.11 -3.01
CA SER A 4 19.81 -3.69 -3.37
C SER A 4 18.64 -2.78 -3.00
N GLY A 5 17.50 -3.30 -2.50
CA GLY A 5 16.35 -2.46 -2.10
C GLY A 5 15.66 -1.67 -3.23
N TYR A 6 16.27 -1.63 -4.42
CA TYR A 6 15.78 -0.97 -5.64
C TYR A 6 15.07 -1.93 -6.60
N PHE A 7 15.04 -3.22 -6.28
CA PHE A 7 14.26 -4.16 -7.06
C PHE A 7 12.77 -3.84 -6.90
N VAL A 8 11.98 -4.27 -7.87
CA VAL A 8 10.52 -4.22 -7.90
C VAL A 8 9.93 -5.49 -7.24
N PRO A 9 10.06 -5.74 -5.91
CA PRO A 9 9.04 -6.41 -5.10
C PRO A 9 8.14 -5.39 -4.40
N SER A 10 8.33 -4.08 -4.66
CA SER A 10 7.62 -2.99 -3.99
C SER A 10 6.12 -2.97 -4.28
N GLY A 11 5.69 -3.34 -5.49
CA GLY A 11 4.28 -3.34 -5.88
C GLY A 11 3.43 -4.33 -5.08
N ASN A 12 3.85 -5.61 -5.06
CA ASN A 12 3.20 -6.65 -4.26
C ASN A 12 3.17 -6.30 -2.77
N LEU A 13 4.30 -5.85 -2.23
CA LEU A 13 4.41 -5.52 -0.81
C LEU A 13 3.57 -4.28 -0.45
N ALA A 14 3.56 -3.25 -1.29
CA ALA A 14 2.75 -2.06 -1.09
C ALA A 14 1.26 -2.38 -1.17
N ARG A 15 0.84 -3.19 -2.16
CA ARG A 15 -0.53 -3.68 -2.26
C ARG A 15 -0.91 -4.48 -1.03
N GLN A 16 -0.08 -5.44 -0.62
CA GLN A 16 -0.31 -6.25 0.58
C GLN A 16 -0.43 -5.37 1.83
N SER A 17 0.38 -4.32 1.94
CA SER A 17 0.32 -3.36 3.05
C SER A 17 -1.02 -2.60 3.07
N ILE A 18 -1.49 -2.14 1.90
CA ILE A 18 -2.79 -1.47 1.75
C ILE A 18 -3.95 -2.43 2.09
N GLU A 19 -3.92 -3.66 1.57
CA GLU A 19 -4.93 -4.68 1.85
C GLU A 19 -4.96 -5.08 3.33
N SER A 20 -3.79 -5.24 3.94
CA SER A 20 -3.65 -5.56 5.38
C SER A 20 -4.20 -4.44 6.26
N LEU A 21 -3.86 -3.18 5.95
CA LEU A 21 -4.42 -2.02 6.64
C LEU A 21 -5.94 -1.97 6.49
N ALA A 22 -6.44 -2.13 5.27
CA ALA A 22 -7.88 -2.08 5.01
C ALA A 22 -8.62 -3.19 5.77
N PHE A 23 -8.02 -4.38 5.82
CA PHE A 23 -8.58 -5.51 6.55
C PHE A 23 -8.56 -5.27 8.07
N ALA A 24 -7.43 -4.82 8.61
CA ALA A 24 -7.31 -4.44 10.01
C ALA A 24 -8.33 -3.36 10.40
N SER A 25 -8.63 -2.42 9.51
CA SER A 25 -9.64 -1.37 9.73
C SER A 25 -11.07 -1.89 9.72
N LEU A 26 -11.33 -3.09 9.18
CA LEU A 26 -12.65 -3.71 9.17
C LEU A 26 -12.90 -4.61 10.38
N LEU A 27 -11.85 -5.28 10.88
CA LEU A 27 -11.96 -6.31 11.91
C LEU A 27 -12.65 -5.87 13.22
N PRO A 28 -12.38 -4.67 13.77
CA PRO A 28 -12.97 -4.27 15.05
C PRO A 28 -14.46 -3.97 14.99
N PHE A 29 -15.01 -3.73 13.80
CA PHE A 29 -16.38 -3.23 13.64
C PHE A 29 -17.33 -4.39 13.28
N PRO A 30 -18.20 -4.87 14.19
CA PRO A 30 -19.03 -6.06 13.94
C PRO A 30 -19.96 -5.94 12.74
N ALA A 31 -20.41 -4.71 12.44
CA ALA A 31 -21.29 -4.40 11.31
C ALA A 31 -20.68 -4.75 9.94
N THR A 32 -19.35 -4.84 9.84
CA THR A 32 -18.67 -5.22 8.59
C THR A 32 -18.73 -6.73 8.33
N GLY A 33 -18.95 -7.53 9.38
CA GLY A 33 -18.89 -8.98 9.35
C GLY A 33 -17.49 -9.56 9.06
N ALA A 34 -16.45 -8.73 8.94
CA ALA A 34 -15.11 -9.15 8.49
C ALA A 34 -14.50 -10.19 9.43
N TYR A 35 -14.51 -9.93 10.75
CA TYR A 35 -13.97 -10.87 11.74
C TYR A 35 -14.70 -12.22 11.73
N LYS A 36 -16.04 -12.21 11.61
CA LYS A 36 -16.84 -13.44 11.58
C LYS A 36 -16.50 -14.30 10.36
N LYS A 37 -16.36 -13.67 9.19
CA LYS A 37 -16.00 -14.38 7.95
C LYS A 37 -14.57 -14.92 7.99
N TRP A 38 -13.63 -14.12 8.48
CA TRP A 38 -12.25 -14.53 8.67
C TRP A 38 -12.14 -15.74 9.59
N LYS A 39 -12.82 -15.70 10.74
CA LYS A 39 -12.88 -16.82 11.69
C LYS A 39 -13.48 -18.09 11.08
N ALA A 40 -14.35 -17.97 10.08
CA ALA A 40 -14.94 -19.08 9.34
C ALA A 40 -14.05 -19.58 8.16
N GLY A 41 -12.84 -19.04 7.99
CA GLY A 41 -11.90 -19.43 6.95
C GLY A 41 -12.18 -18.82 5.58
N HIS A 42 -13.01 -17.78 5.49
CA HIS A 42 -13.17 -17.04 4.23
C HIS A 42 -11.96 -16.15 3.98
N ALA A 43 -11.38 -16.29 2.80
CA ALA A 43 -10.34 -15.38 2.33
C ALA A 43 -11.00 -14.08 1.83
N ASP A 44 -11.20 -13.10 2.71
CA ASP A 44 -11.76 -11.78 2.38
C ASP A 44 -10.68 -10.68 2.41
N GLU A 45 -9.44 -11.02 2.79
CA GLU A 45 -8.29 -10.11 2.92
C GLU A 45 -7.94 -9.46 1.59
N TYR A 46 -7.92 -10.21 0.50
CA TYR A 46 -7.62 -9.69 -0.85
C TYR A 46 -8.77 -8.83 -1.42
N LYS A 47 -9.95 -8.81 -0.78
CA LYS A 47 -11.06 -7.91 -1.10
C LYS A 47 -11.20 -6.78 -0.08
N ALA A 48 -10.28 -6.65 0.86
CA ALA A 48 -10.41 -5.77 2.00
C ALA A 48 -10.61 -4.30 1.61
N VAL A 49 -9.91 -3.81 0.58
CA VAL A 49 -10.05 -2.41 0.11
C VAL A 49 -11.47 -2.13 -0.39
N GLY A 50 -12.02 -3.03 -1.22
CA GLY A 50 -13.40 -2.90 -1.71
C GLY A 50 -14.45 -3.11 -0.60
N ASN A 51 -14.15 -3.96 0.38
CA ASN A 51 -14.99 -4.13 1.57
C ASN A 51 -14.97 -2.88 2.44
N LEU A 52 -13.82 -2.25 2.63
CA LEU A 52 -13.65 -0.99 3.36
C LEU A 52 -14.40 0.14 2.67
N ALA A 53 -14.31 0.27 1.35
CA ALA A 53 -15.07 1.27 0.59
C ALA A 53 -16.58 1.16 0.81
N ARG A 54 -17.11 -0.08 0.82
CA ARG A 54 -18.54 -0.34 1.09
C ARG A 54 -18.94 -0.09 2.53
N ASN A 55 -18.00 -0.21 3.47
CA ASN A 55 -18.24 -0.08 4.91
C ASN A 55 -17.65 1.20 5.52
N ALA A 56 -17.21 2.18 4.72
CA ALA A 56 -16.48 3.35 5.21
C ALA A 56 -17.23 4.12 6.31
N LYS A 57 -18.57 4.21 6.20
CA LYS A 57 -19.43 4.80 7.24
C LYS A 57 -19.39 4.05 8.58
N HIS A 58 -19.22 2.73 8.55
CA HIS A 58 -19.18 1.89 9.74
C HIS A 58 -17.80 1.89 10.40
N THR A 59 -16.74 2.14 9.63
CA THR A 59 -15.36 2.22 10.13
C THR A 59 -14.93 3.65 10.48
N GLY A 60 -15.79 4.65 10.24
CA GLY A 60 -15.48 6.07 10.44
C GLY A 60 -14.40 6.62 9.51
N MET A 61 -14.05 5.86 8.47
CA MET A 61 -13.06 6.28 7.50
C MET A 61 -13.60 7.36 6.56
N ILE A 62 -12.80 8.40 6.34
CA ILE A 62 -13.09 9.45 5.36
C ILE A 62 -13.17 8.81 3.98
N LYS A 63 -14.29 9.05 3.28
CA LYS A 63 -14.58 8.43 1.98
C LYS A 63 -13.47 8.69 0.95
N ASP A 64 -12.91 9.89 0.94
CA ASP A 64 -11.84 10.28 0.03
C ASP A 64 -10.55 9.50 0.32
N ASN A 65 -10.23 9.24 1.59
CA ASN A 65 -9.08 8.40 1.95
C ASN A 65 -9.28 6.96 1.48
N VAL A 66 -10.49 6.42 1.59
CA VAL A 66 -10.77 5.06 1.10
C VAL A 66 -10.72 4.99 -0.43
N HIS A 67 -11.17 6.05 -1.11
CA HIS A 67 -11.01 6.16 -2.56
C HIS A 67 -9.54 6.19 -2.96
N ASN A 68 -8.73 7.03 -2.30
CA ASN A 68 -7.29 7.12 -2.55
C ASN A 68 -6.58 5.79 -2.28
N LEU A 69 -6.96 5.06 -1.22
CA LEU A 69 -6.44 3.70 -0.96
C LEU A 69 -6.79 2.74 -2.09
N SER A 70 -8.00 2.83 -2.64
CA SER A 70 -8.42 2.02 -3.77
C SER A 70 -7.64 2.33 -5.04
N GLU A 71 -7.39 3.62 -5.34
CA GLU A 71 -6.63 4.00 -6.52
C GLU A 71 -5.15 3.61 -6.39
N GLN A 72 -4.56 3.75 -5.20
CA GLN A 72 -3.20 3.27 -4.93
C GLN A 72 -3.10 1.75 -5.06
N ALA A 73 -4.04 0.99 -4.49
CA ALA A 73 -4.05 -0.47 -4.61
C ALA A 73 -4.13 -0.92 -6.09
N LYS A 74 -4.98 -0.27 -6.90
CA LYS A 74 -5.06 -0.54 -8.35
C LYS A 74 -3.78 -0.15 -9.08
N TRP A 75 -3.14 0.94 -8.68
CA TRP A 75 -1.87 1.34 -9.29
C TRP A 75 -0.80 0.31 -9.01
N PHE A 76 -0.61 -0.08 -7.74
CA PHE A 76 0.37 -1.11 -7.35
C PHE A 76 0.04 -2.49 -7.95
N ASP A 77 -1.23 -2.80 -8.21
CA ASP A 77 -1.65 -4.03 -8.90
C ASP A 77 -0.99 -4.17 -10.29
N GLN A 78 -0.73 -3.05 -10.97
CA GLN A 78 -0.05 -3.04 -12.28
C GLN A 78 1.43 -3.40 -12.19
N PHE A 79 2.03 -3.29 -11.00
CA PHE A 79 3.44 -3.56 -10.72
C PHE A 79 3.67 -4.81 -9.87
N SER A 80 2.60 -5.52 -9.48
CA SER A 80 2.67 -6.82 -8.80
C SER A 80 3.04 -7.99 -9.71
N HIS A 81 3.02 -7.78 -11.02
CA HIS A 81 3.53 -8.70 -12.03
C HIS A 81 4.76 -8.09 -12.72
N ALA A 82 5.61 -8.92 -13.33
CA ALA A 82 6.77 -8.46 -14.08
C ALA A 82 6.35 -7.49 -15.20
N SER A 83 6.38 -6.19 -14.90
CA SER A 83 5.96 -5.14 -15.82
C SER A 83 7.10 -4.76 -16.75
N ARG A 84 6.81 -4.06 -17.86
CA ARG A 84 7.84 -3.52 -18.76
C ARG A 84 8.85 -2.62 -18.01
N ILE A 85 8.42 -1.96 -16.93
CA ILE A 85 9.29 -1.17 -16.05
C ILE A 85 10.19 -2.08 -15.20
N GLY A 86 9.63 -3.16 -14.61
CA GLY A 86 10.41 -4.18 -13.91
C GLY A 86 11.42 -4.91 -14.80
N LEU A 87 11.12 -5.04 -16.11
CA LEU A 87 12.04 -5.56 -17.12
C LEU A 87 13.08 -4.53 -17.57
N ALA A 88 12.71 -3.25 -17.72
CA ALA A 88 13.62 -2.16 -18.07
C ALA A 88 14.67 -1.87 -16.98
N THR A 89 14.39 -2.20 -15.73
CA THR A 89 15.36 -2.15 -14.63
C THR A 89 16.37 -3.31 -14.62
N ILE A 90 16.15 -4.36 -15.43
CA ILE A 90 17.04 -5.53 -15.51
C ILE A 90 18.02 -5.40 -16.71
N PHE A 91 17.67 -4.58 -17.70
CA PHE A 91 18.42 -4.46 -18.94
C PHE A 91 18.69 -3.00 -19.25
N LEU A 92 19.93 -2.57 -19.03
CA LEU A 92 20.41 -1.30 -19.54
C LEU A 92 20.66 -1.41 -21.04
N PRO A 93 20.27 -0.40 -21.85
CA PRO A 93 20.80 -0.31 -23.20
C PRO A 93 22.33 -0.17 -23.12
N PRO A 94 23.08 -0.76 -24.06
CA PRO A 94 24.53 -0.60 -24.10
C PRO A 94 24.93 0.87 -24.16
N ASN A 95 25.95 1.26 -23.40
CA ASN A 95 26.55 2.59 -23.45
C ASN A 95 28.07 2.50 -23.31
N ASP A 96 28.77 3.65 -23.31
CA ASP A 96 30.23 3.71 -23.22
C ASP A 96 30.79 3.08 -21.93
N GLU A 97 29.98 3.02 -20.87
CA GLU A 97 30.32 2.43 -19.57
C GLU A 97 29.95 0.93 -19.50
N TYR A 98 28.94 0.51 -20.25
CA TYR A 98 28.38 -0.86 -20.32
C TYR A 98 28.25 -1.30 -21.78
N PRO A 99 29.35 -1.77 -22.41
CA PRO A 99 29.36 -2.13 -23.81
C PRO A 99 28.47 -3.35 -24.12
N GLU A 100 28.14 -3.49 -25.40
CA GLU A 100 27.28 -4.53 -25.93
C GLU A 100 27.77 -5.94 -25.52
N GLY A 101 26.88 -6.76 -24.94
CA GLY A 101 27.22 -8.09 -24.40
C GLY A 101 27.56 -8.13 -22.91
N VAL A 102 27.71 -6.98 -22.24
CA VAL A 102 27.83 -6.89 -20.78
C VAL A 102 26.44 -6.78 -20.16
N TRP A 103 25.90 -7.93 -19.72
CA TRP A 103 24.61 -7.97 -19.03
C TRP A 103 24.77 -7.48 -17.58
N ASN A 104 24.29 -6.27 -17.31
CA ASN A 104 24.31 -5.71 -15.97
C ASN A 104 23.13 -6.23 -15.15
N VAL A 105 23.32 -7.37 -14.47
CA VAL A 105 22.29 -7.96 -13.61
C VAL A 105 22.41 -7.34 -12.20
N GLY A 106 21.90 -6.12 -12.04
CA GLY A 106 22.02 -5.37 -10.80
C GLY A 106 21.13 -4.13 -10.75
N ALA A 107 21.05 -3.49 -9.57
CA ALA A 107 20.42 -2.18 -9.46
C ALA A 107 21.45 -1.11 -9.83
N VAL A 108 21.38 -0.63 -11.07
CA VAL A 108 22.16 0.51 -11.54
C VAL A 108 21.22 1.69 -11.64
N PHE A 109 21.66 2.85 -11.14
CA PHE A 109 20.94 4.09 -11.32
C PHE A 109 21.12 4.57 -12.76
N VAL A 110 20.02 4.85 -13.45
CA VAL A 110 20.03 5.35 -14.83
C VAL A 110 19.49 6.77 -14.82
N GLU A 111 20.33 7.75 -15.17
CA GLU A 111 19.90 9.16 -15.19
C GLU A 111 18.69 9.39 -16.11
N ASP A 112 18.62 8.69 -17.24
CA ASP A 112 17.48 8.76 -18.17
C ASP A 112 16.15 8.34 -17.54
N TYR A 113 16.18 7.63 -16.41
CA TYR A 113 14.98 7.17 -15.68
C TYR A 113 14.62 8.07 -14.49
N LEU A 114 15.24 9.24 -14.37
CA LEU A 114 15.00 10.20 -13.28
C LEU A 114 13.53 10.56 -13.08
N GLU A 115 12.76 10.72 -14.17
CA GLU A 115 11.33 11.06 -14.08
C GLU A 115 10.52 9.92 -13.45
N GLN A 116 10.82 8.68 -13.83
CA GLN A 116 10.20 7.46 -13.33
C GLN A 116 10.53 7.28 -11.84
N TYR A 117 11.79 7.50 -11.45
CA TYR A 117 12.20 7.46 -10.04
C TYR A 117 11.46 8.52 -9.21
N ARG A 118 11.30 9.75 -9.73
CA ARG A 118 10.54 10.81 -9.04
C ARG A 118 9.07 10.42 -8.87
N LYS A 119 8.44 9.88 -9.91
CA LYS A 119 7.05 9.39 -9.84
C LYS A 119 6.90 8.29 -8.80
N GLU A 120 7.81 7.30 -8.81
CA GLU A 120 7.79 6.24 -7.81
C GLU A 120 7.98 6.78 -6.38
N MET A 121 8.91 7.70 -6.19
CA MET A 121 9.14 8.28 -4.86
C MET A 121 7.97 9.12 -4.37
N SER A 122 7.37 9.91 -5.25
CA SER A 122 6.14 10.65 -4.94
C SER A 122 5.04 9.69 -4.49
N ASN A 123 4.84 8.58 -5.19
CA ASN A 123 3.83 7.59 -4.83
C ASN A 123 4.10 6.95 -3.46
N ARG A 124 5.36 6.64 -3.15
CA ARG A 124 5.74 6.08 -1.83
C ARG A 124 5.47 7.08 -0.69
N ILE A 125 5.79 8.36 -0.88
CA ILE A 125 5.51 9.41 0.10
C ILE A 125 3.99 9.61 0.27
N SER A 126 3.25 9.67 -0.84
CA SER A 126 1.79 9.76 -0.78
C SER A 126 1.14 8.56 -0.08
N LEU A 127 1.71 7.36 -0.25
CA LEU A 127 1.26 6.18 0.46
C LEU A 127 1.48 6.32 1.97
N THR A 128 2.62 6.84 2.44
CA THR A 128 2.87 7.03 3.87
C THR A 128 1.88 8.01 4.53
N ASP A 129 1.51 9.08 3.83
CA ASP A 129 0.50 10.02 4.32
C ASP A 129 -0.87 9.36 4.41
N LEU A 130 -1.22 8.58 3.38
CA LEU A 130 -2.49 7.89 3.31
C LEU A 130 -2.63 6.82 4.41
N LEU A 131 -1.56 6.06 4.68
CA LEU A 131 -1.52 5.08 5.77
C LEU A 131 -1.72 5.76 7.13
N SER A 132 -1.03 6.88 7.38
CA SER A 132 -1.14 7.65 8.62
C SER A 132 -2.56 8.15 8.84
N ASN A 133 -3.17 8.71 7.80
CA ASN A 133 -4.56 9.20 7.84
C ASN A 133 -5.57 8.07 8.07
N ALA A 134 -5.33 6.89 7.50
CA ALA A 134 -6.20 5.74 7.69
C ALA A 134 -6.14 5.17 9.12
N ILE A 135 -4.94 5.12 9.70
CA ILE A 135 -4.73 4.73 11.10
C ILE A 135 -5.42 5.72 12.03
N ALA A 136 -5.20 7.02 11.84
CA ALA A 136 -5.81 8.07 12.65
C ALA A 136 -7.34 8.03 12.59
N GLY A 137 -7.91 7.91 11.38
CA GLY A 137 -9.37 7.81 11.20
C GLY A 137 -9.98 6.56 11.85
N THR A 138 -9.31 5.42 11.70
CA THR A 138 -9.76 4.17 12.35
C THR A 138 -9.70 4.29 13.86
N HIS A 139 -8.61 4.83 14.42
CA HIS A 139 -8.44 5.04 15.84
C HIS A 139 -9.52 5.96 16.43
N ALA A 140 -9.79 7.11 15.78
CA ALA A 140 -10.86 8.02 16.19
C ALA A 140 -12.24 7.33 16.20
N ALA A 141 -12.53 6.53 15.17
CA ALA A 141 -13.80 5.80 15.07
C ALA A 141 -13.96 4.71 16.15
N LEU A 142 -12.87 4.07 16.56
CA LEU A 142 -12.90 3.09 17.65
C LEU A 142 -13.25 3.76 18.99
N ILE A 143 -12.71 4.95 19.25
CA ILE A 143 -13.00 5.74 20.45
C ILE A 143 -14.46 6.22 20.43
N GLU A 144 -14.91 6.82 19.33
CA GLU A 144 -16.29 7.33 19.20
C GLU A 144 -17.33 6.23 19.46
N LYS A 145 -17.05 5.02 18.95
CA LYS A 145 -17.92 3.86 19.11
C LYS A 145 -17.71 3.08 20.40
N LYS A 146 -16.82 3.55 21.28
CA LYS A 146 -16.49 2.92 22.58
C LYS A 146 -16.07 1.45 22.41
N LEU A 147 -15.33 1.16 21.33
CA LEU A 147 -14.77 -0.16 21.05
C LEU A 147 -13.38 -0.33 21.67
N ILE A 148 -12.72 0.79 21.97
CA ILE A 148 -11.50 0.87 22.76
C ILE A 148 -11.63 2.05 23.73
N ASP A 149 -10.97 1.97 24.88
CA ASP A 149 -10.79 3.10 25.78
C ASP A 149 -9.52 3.87 25.37
N LEU A 150 -9.55 5.21 25.50
CA LEU A 150 -8.32 6.00 25.42
C LEU A 150 -7.44 5.61 26.62
N PRO A 151 -6.14 5.31 26.42
CA PRO A 151 -5.24 5.18 27.54
C PRO A 151 -5.24 6.49 28.34
N ASP A 152 -5.34 6.41 29.66
CA ASP A 152 -5.24 7.57 30.53
C ASP A 152 -3.99 8.38 30.17
N GLY A 153 -4.17 9.62 29.71
CA GLY A 153 -3.07 10.55 29.42
C GLY A 153 -2.65 10.74 27.95
N VAL A 154 -3.31 10.10 26.97
CA VAL A 154 -3.03 10.40 25.54
C VAL A 154 -3.90 11.56 25.07
N ALA A 155 -3.27 12.72 24.86
CA ALA A 155 -3.91 13.90 24.29
C ALA A 155 -4.45 13.59 22.88
N GLN A 156 -5.64 14.11 22.56
CA GLN A 156 -6.21 14.04 21.22
C GLN A 156 -5.20 14.63 20.22
N ILE A 157 -4.71 13.81 19.30
CA ILE A 157 -4.00 14.31 18.13
C ILE A 157 -5.09 14.91 17.23
N VAL A 158 -5.16 16.24 17.22
CA VAL A 158 -6.02 17.06 16.35
C VAL A 158 -5.42 17.12 14.96
#